data_AF-A0A8X6Q4N4-F1
#
_entry.id   AF-A0A8X6Q4N4-F1
#
_cell.length_a   1.000
_cell.length_b   1.000
_cell.length_c   1.000
_cell.angle_alpha   90.00
_cell.angle_beta   90.00
_cell.angle_gamma   90.00
#
_symmetry.space_group_name_H-M   'P 1'
#
loop_
_entity.id
_entity.type
_entity.pdbx_description
1 polymer ?
#
loop_
_entity_poly.entity_id
_entity_poly.type
_entity_poly.pdbx_seq_one_letter_code
_entity_poly.pdbx_strand_id
1 'polypeptide(L)'
;MEDIAIPLDSLKRCIREKIMLNFNMDLCTKSRDKSCENISNDWKEFSHRSRKDAVANFRLKTRHDYLAEHLKRIGILTNSLCPICITDIMNREHLLGCSGHITT
;
A
#
# COMPACT_ATOMS: atom_id res chain seq x y z
N MET A 1 -21.81 -41.42 -9.97
CA MET A 1 -21.01 -40.25 -9.54
C MET A 1 -19.85 -40.21 -10.53
N GLU A 2 -20.02 -39.48 -11.63
CA GLU A 2 -19.03 -39.47 -12.69
C GLU A 2 -17.83 -38.62 -12.25
N ASP A 3 -16.68 -39.27 -12.08
CA ASP A 3 -15.40 -38.60 -11.93
C ASP A 3 -15.11 -37.83 -13.21
N ILE A 4 -15.40 -36.53 -13.20
CA ILE A 4 -15.00 -35.62 -14.27
C ILE A 4 -13.48 -35.54 -14.20
N ALA A 5 -12.81 -36.36 -15.02
CA ALA A 5 -11.37 -36.33 -15.20
C ALA A 5 -10.99 -34.96 -15.77
N ILE A 6 -10.60 -34.02 -14.89
CA ILE A 6 -10.06 -32.73 -15.29
C ILE A 6 -8.71 -33.01 -15.96
N PRO A 7 -8.52 -32.68 -17.25
CA PRO A 7 -7.24 -32.85 -17.90
C PRO A 7 -6.14 -32.13 -17.11
N LEU A 8 -4.94 -32.72 -17.01
CA LEU A 8 -3.84 -32.16 -16.21
C LEU A 8 -3.55 -30.68 -16.54
N ASP A 9 -3.73 -30.29 -17.80
CA ASP A 9 -3.58 -28.91 -18.26
C ASP A 9 -4.66 -27.97 -17.73
N SER A 10 -5.89 -28.48 -17.55
CA SER A 10 -6.98 -27.77 -16.89
C SER A 10 -6.78 -27.70 -15.37
N LEU A 11 -6.15 -28.70 -14.75
CA LEU A 11 -5.89 -28.71 -13.31
C LEU A 11 -4.96 -27.56 -12.89
N LYS A 12 -3.89 -27.30 -13.66
CA LYS A 12 -2.99 -26.16 -13.42
C LYS A 12 -3.73 -24.82 -13.44
N ARG A 13 -4.65 -24.65 -14.40
CA ARG A 13 -5.50 -23.48 -14.52
C ARG A 13 -6.41 -23.33 -13.29
N CYS A 14 -7.11 -24.40 -12.92
CA CYS A 14 -8.02 -24.38 -11.76
C CYS A 14 -7.28 -24.06 -10.44
N ILE A 15 -6.06 -24.59 -10.25
CA ILE A 15 -5.24 -24.26 -9.08
C ILE A 15 -4.87 -22.78 -9.08
N ARG A 16 -4.41 -22.24 -10.21
CA ARG A 16 -4.05 -20.81 -10.33
C ARG A 16 -5.26 -19.91 -10.06
N GLU A 17 -6.41 -20.22 -10.64
CA GLU A 17 -7.66 -19.48 -10.43
C GLU A 17 -8.07 -19.49 -8.96
N LYS A 18 -8.00 -20.64 -8.30
CA LYS A 18 -8.33 -20.76 -6.87
C LYS A 18 -7.36 -19.98 -5.99
N ILE A 19 -6.06 -20.00 -6.30
CA ILE A 19 -5.05 -19.17 -5.62
C ILE A 19 -5.37 -17.69 -5.79
N MET A 20 -5.67 -17.25 -7.01
CA MET A 20 -5.99 -15.85 -7.31
C MET A 20 -7.28 -15.39 -6.61
N LEU A 21 -8.31 -16.23 -6.60
CA LEU A 21 -9.56 -15.96 -5.88
C LEU A 21 -9.33 -15.85 -4.37
N ASN A 22 -8.56 -16.77 -3.78
CA ASN A 22 -8.22 -16.71 -2.36
C ASN A 22 -7.42 -15.46 -2.03
N PHE A 23 -6.45 -15.09 -2.87
CA PHE A 23 -5.65 -13.88 -2.71
C PHE A 23 -6.51 -12.62 -2.80
N ASN A 24 -7.37 -12.52 -3.81
CA ASN A 24 -8.29 -11.38 -3.96
C ASN A 24 -9.29 -11.28 -2.80
N MET A 25 -9.77 -12.41 -2.31
CA MET A 25 -10.66 -12.44 -1.15
C MET A 25 -9.95 -11.98 0.13
N ASP A 26 -8.70 -12.40 0.34
CA ASP A 26 -7.84 -11.92 1.43
C ASP A 26 -7.51 -10.41 1.30
N LEU A 27 -7.31 -9.90 0.08
CA LEU A 27 -7.16 -8.46 -0.13
C LEU A 27 -8.45 -7.71 0.22
N CYS A 28 -9.61 -8.20 -0.23
CA CYS A 28 -10.91 -7.60 0.07
C CYS A 28 -11.22 -7.60 1.58
N THR A 29 -10.88 -8.66 2.32
CA THR A 29 -11.06 -8.67 3.78
C THR A 29 -10.12 -7.68 4.46
N LYS A 30 -8.86 -7.60 4.04
CA LYS A 30 -7.87 -6.63 4.56
C LYS A 30 -8.16 -5.18 4.18
N SER A 31 -8.93 -4.94 3.11
CA SER A 31 -9.34 -3.60 2.68
C SER A 31 -10.65 -3.13 3.32
N ARG A 32 -11.46 -4.02 3.92
CA ARG A 32 -12.75 -3.64 4.55
C ARG A 32 -12.60 -2.62 5.68
N ASP A 33 -11.50 -2.68 6.43
CA ASP A 33 -11.20 -1.72 7.49
C ASP A 33 -10.49 -0.46 6.97
N LYS A 34 -10.17 -0.41 5.67
CA LYS A 34 -9.54 0.73 5.01
C LYS A 34 -10.60 1.45 4.19
N SER A 35 -11.15 2.53 4.74
CA SER A 35 -12.07 3.41 4.00
C SER A 35 -11.34 4.04 2.80
N CYS A 36 -11.50 3.42 1.64
CA CYS A 36 -11.16 4.00 0.34
C CYS A 36 -12.41 4.61 -0.34
N GLU A 37 -13.58 4.56 0.30
CA GLU A 37 -14.84 5.12 -0.23
C GLU A 37 -14.76 6.62 -0.52
N ASN A 38 -13.85 7.33 0.17
CA ASN A 38 -13.67 8.76 -0.02
C ASN A 38 -12.57 9.16 -1.00
N ILE A 39 -11.99 8.23 -1.79
CA ILE A 39 -10.97 8.56 -2.81
C ILE A 39 -11.43 9.71 -3.72
N SER A 40 -12.71 9.72 -4.11
CA SER A 40 -13.29 10.77 -4.96
C SER A 40 -13.33 12.13 -4.26
N ASN A 41 -13.68 12.16 -2.97
CA ASN A 41 -13.71 13.37 -2.15
C ASN A 41 -12.30 13.86 -1.82
N ASP A 42 -11.39 12.94 -1.49
CA ASP A 42 -9.98 13.22 -1.24
C ASP A 42 -9.32 13.81 -2.49
N TRP A 43 -9.64 13.30 -3.69
CA TRP A 43 -9.14 13.87 -4.93
C TRP A 43 -9.64 15.29 -5.17
N LYS A 44 -10.91 15.59 -4.88
CA LYS A 44 -11.46 16.95 -5.00
C LYS A 44 -10.73 17.96 -4.08
N GLU A 45 -10.27 17.52 -2.91
CA GLU A 45 -9.50 18.36 -2.00
C GLU A 45 -8.12 18.72 -2.55
N PHE A 46 -7.54 17.93 -3.45
CA PHE A 46 -6.20 18.16 -3.98
C PHE A 46 -6.15 18.52 -5.46
N SER A 47 -7.26 18.44 -6.18
CA SER A 47 -7.35 18.64 -7.64
C SER A 47 -6.91 20.03 -8.12
N HIS A 48 -6.96 21.03 -7.24
CA HIS A 48 -6.54 22.40 -7.51
C HIS A 48 -5.05 22.66 -7.23
N ARG A 49 -4.33 21.69 -6.63
CA ARG A 49 -2.90 21.81 -6.32
C ARG A 49 -2.04 21.35 -7.49
N SER A 50 -0.74 21.61 -7.41
CA SER A 50 0.22 21.05 -8.37
C SER A 50 0.10 19.52 -8.39
N ARG A 51 0.36 18.90 -9.55
CA ARG A 51 0.34 17.43 -9.66
C ARG A 51 1.22 16.76 -8.60
N LYS A 52 2.37 17.36 -8.27
CA LYS A 52 3.29 16.84 -7.25
C LYS A 52 2.62 16.82 -5.88
N ASP A 53 2.02 17.94 -5.47
CA ASP A 53 1.37 18.06 -4.17
C ASP A 53 0.12 17.19 -4.06
N ALA A 54 -0.68 17.14 -5.14
CA ALA A 54 -1.90 16.33 -5.15
C ALA A 54 -1.59 14.83 -4.99
N VAL A 55 -0.57 14.34 -5.69
CA VAL A 55 -0.11 12.95 -5.58
C VAL A 55 0.47 12.66 -4.20
N ALA A 56 1.27 13.58 -3.64
CA ALA A 56 1.83 13.41 -2.29
C ALA A 56 0.72 13.33 -1.22
N ASN A 57 -0.22 14.26 -1.24
CA ASN A 57 -1.34 14.29 -0.29
C ASN A 57 -2.27 13.08 -0.45
N PHE A 58 -2.57 12.68 -1.69
CA PHE A 58 -3.37 11.48 -1.96
C PHE A 58 -2.73 10.22 -1.38
N ARG A 59 -1.42 10.02 -1.60
CA ARG A 59 -0.66 8.89 -1.05
C ARG A 59 -0.66 8.89 0.48
N LEU A 60 -0.45 10.05 1.10
CA LEU A 60 -0.47 10.19 2.57
C LEU A 60 -1.86 9.90 3.16
N LYS A 61 -2.94 10.44 2.56
CA LYS A 61 -4.31 10.20 3.03
C LYS A 61 -4.71 8.73 2.91
N THR A 62 -4.37 8.10 1.78
CA THR A 62 -4.66 6.69 1.54
C THR A 62 -3.73 5.74 2.30
N ARG A 63 -2.82 6.26 3.14
CA ARG A 63 -1.77 5.49 3.85
C ARG A 63 -0.96 4.59 2.90
N HIS A 64 -0.78 5.08 1.68
CA HIS A 64 0.10 4.52 0.66
C HIS A 64 1.29 5.45 0.49
N ASP A 65 1.78 5.94 1.62
CA ASP A 65 2.99 6.70 1.76
C ASP A 65 4.13 5.68 1.85
N TYR A 66 5.06 5.73 0.90
CA TYR A 66 6.22 4.84 0.82
C TYR A 66 7.22 5.13 1.96
N LEU A 67 6.72 5.32 3.18
CA LEU A 67 7.51 5.64 4.36
C LEU A 67 8.29 4.42 4.80
N ALA A 68 9.45 4.68 5.41
CA ALA A 68 10.35 3.60 5.77
C ALA A 68 9.70 2.60 6.75
N GLU A 69 8.82 3.05 7.65
CA GLU A 69 8.05 2.16 8.52
C GLU A 69 7.14 1.20 7.73
N HIS A 70 6.41 1.73 6.74
CA HIS A 70 5.55 0.91 5.89
C HIS A 70 6.36 -0.07 5.04
N LEU A 71 7.43 0.41 4.40
CA LEU A 71 8.32 -0.39 3.56
C LEU A 71 9.02 -1.50 4.33
N LYS A 72 9.40 -1.26 5.60
CA LYS A 72 9.93 -2.29 6.50
C LYS A 72 8.88 -3.35 6.82
N ARG A 73 7.64 -2.94 7.09
CA ARG A 73 6.54 -3.86 7.41
C ARG A 73 6.23 -4.84 6.28
N ILE A 74 6.37 -4.40 5.02
CA ILE A 74 6.21 -5.25 3.83
C ILE A 74 7.51 -5.91 3.36
N GLY A 75 8.61 -5.76 4.11
CA GLY A 75 9.88 -6.45 3.85
C GLY A 75 10.74 -5.88 2.71
N ILE A 76 10.45 -4.67 2.23
CA ILE A 76 11.24 -3.99 1.19
C ILE A 76 12.49 -3.33 1.80
N LEU A 77 12.34 -2.67 2.96
CA LEU A 77 13.45 -2.07 3.68
C LEU A 77 13.82 -2.89 4.91
N THR A 78 15.11 -2.89 5.26
CA THR A 78 15.63 -3.55 6.47
C THR A 78 15.40 -2.71 7.73
N ASN A 79 15.39 -1.38 7.59
CA ASN A 79 15.14 -0.44 8.68
C ASN A 79 13.99 0.51 8.35
N SER A 80 13.44 1.13 9.39
CA SER A 80 12.32 2.06 9.32
C SER A 80 12.74 3.48 9.69
N LEU A 81 14.05 3.75 9.73
CA LEU A 81 14.56 5.06 10.13
C LEU A 81 14.25 6.10 9.07
N CYS A 82 14.05 7.33 9.52
CA CYS A 82 13.94 8.50 8.69
C CYS A 82 15.19 8.68 7.83
N PRO A 83 15.11 8.57 6.49
CA PRO A 83 16.27 8.85 5.64
C PRO A 83 16.73 10.32 5.69
N ILE A 84 15.92 11.22 6.25
CA ILE A 84 16.23 12.65 6.33
C ILE A 84 17.01 12.97 7.62
N CYS A 85 16.48 12.60 8.79
CA CYS A 85 17.11 12.93 10.07
C CYS A 85 17.81 11.74 10.75
N ILE A 86 17.58 10.51 10.29
CA ILE A 86 18.21 9.26 10.76
C ILE A 86 17.92 8.89 12.24
N THR A 87 17.29 9.78 13.00
CA THR A 87 17.11 9.66 14.45
C THR A 87 15.85 8.93 14.88
N ASP A 88 14.81 8.89 14.05
CA ASP A 88 13.49 8.40 14.43
C ASP A 88 12.84 7.62 13.28
N ILE A 89 11.75 6.90 13.57
CA ILE A 89 11.03 6.08 12.61
C ILE A 89 10.30 6.99 11.61
N MET A 90 10.49 6.75 10.31
CA MET A 90 9.74 7.44 9.27
C MET A 90 8.31 6.92 9.22
N ASN A 91 7.43 7.57 9.97
CA ASN A 91 5.99 7.40 9.92
C ASN A 91 5.32 8.73 9.53
N ARG A 92 4.00 8.73 9.35
CA ARG A 92 3.25 9.91 8.88
C ARG A 92 3.44 11.11 9.81
N GLU A 93 3.43 10.88 11.11
CA GLU A 93 3.57 11.93 12.13
C GLU A 93 4.96 12.53 12.10
N HIS A 94 5.99 11.67 12.05
CA HIS A 94 7.37 12.06 11.90
C HIS A 94 7.59 12.86 10.62
N LEU A 95 7.02 12.45 9.48
CA LEU A 95 7.16 13.17 8.21
C LEU A 95 6.65 14.62 8.30
N LEU A 96 5.55 14.85 9.03
CA LEU A 96 4.97 16.18 9.20
C LEU A 96 5.81 17.10 10.09
N GLY A 97 6.60 16.51 11.01
CA GLY A 97 7.45 17.23 11.95
C GLY A 97 8.95 17.12 11.69
N CYS A 98 9.37 16.41 10.64
CA CYS A 98 10.78 16.14 10.38
C CYS A 98 11.50 17.42 9.93
N SER A 99 12.08 18.12 10.89
CA SER A 99 13.08 19.15 10.64
C SER A 99 14.39 18.47 10.27
N GLY A 100 14.54 18.10 8.99
CA GLY A 100 15.77 17.53 8.50
C GLY A 100 16.95 18.41 8.91
N HIS A 101 17.78 17.92 9.83
CA HIS A 101 19.08 18.53 10.06
C HIS A 101 19.93 18.20 8.84
N ILE A 102 19.81 19.03 7.79
CA ILE A 102 20.79 19.04 6.72
C ILE A 102 22.06 19.58 7.37
N THR A 103 22.88 18.70 7.93
CA THR A 103 24.26 19.01 8.24
C THR A 103 24.99 19.08 6.91
N THR A 104 24.97 20.26 6.29
CA THR A 104 25.94 20.70 5.28
C THR A 104 27.36 20.62 5.82
#